data_AF-A0A068X288-F1
#
_entry.id   AF-A0A068X288-F1
#
_cell.length_a   1.000
_cell.length_b   1.000
_cell.length_c   1.000
_cell.angle_alpha   90.00
_cell.angle_beta   90.00
_cell.angle_gamma   90.00
#
_symmetry.space_group_name_H-M   'P 1'
#
loop_
_entity.id
_entity.type
_entity.pdbx_description
1 polymer ?
#
loop_
_entity_poly.entity_id
_entity_poly.type
_entity_poly.pdbx_seq_one_letter_code
_entity_poly.pdbx_strand_id
1 'polypeptide(L)'
;MRTYILLSLALVAFVAVVQAKAEPERCKCLIMRKLGEIRDFFRSDPLGQKLAALGRDLTAICQKLQLKVHEVLKKYVKDLLEEEDEDDLK
;
A
#
# COMPACT_ATOMS: atom_id res chain seq x y z
N MET A 1 -1.38 18.85 -0.20
CA MET A 1 -1.82 17.44 -0.39
C MET A 1 -1.04 16.76 -1.51
N ARG A 2 -1.15 17.21 -2.77
CA ARG A 2 -0.55 16.54 -3.95
C ARG A 2 0.99 16.45 -3.93
N THR A 3 1.67 17.48 -3.43
CA THR A 3 3.14 17.53 -3.32
C THR A 3 3.70 16.58 -2.26
N TYR A 4 3.01 16.42 -1.12
CA TYR A 4 3.42 15.46 -0.08
C TYR A 4 3.32 14.01 -0.55
N ILE A 5 2.29 13.69 -1.35
CA ILE A 5 2.13 12.36 -1.96
C ILE A 5 3.32 12.09 -2.90
N LEU A 6 3.65 13.04 -3.79
CA LEU A 6 4.79 12.90 -4.70
C LEU A 6 6.12 12.81 -3.95
N LEU A 7 6.30 13.60 -2.90
CA LEU A 7 7.50 13.56 -2.06
C LEU A 7 7.65 12.21 -1.34
N SER A 8 6.55 11.69 -0.78
CA SER A 8 6.54 10.37 -0.13
C SER A 8 6.82 9.25 -1.12
N LEU A 9 6.25 9.31 -2.32
CA LEU A 9 6.48 8.33 -3.38
C LEU A 9 7.94 8.37 -3.87
N ALA A 10 8.51 9.56 -4.03
CA ALA A 10 9.91 9.74 -4.41
C ALA A 10 10.86 9.20 -3.33
N LEU A 11 10.56 9.43 -2.05
CA LEU A 11 11.33 8.86 -0.94
C LEU A 11 11.27 7.33 -0.92
N VAL A 12 10.09 6.74 -1.11
CA VAL A 12 9.92 5.28 -1.19
C VAL A 12 10.68 4.70 -2.38
N ALA A 13 10.59 5.33 -3.56
CA ALA A 13 11.32 4.90 -4.75
C ALA A 13 12.84 5.02 -4.56
N PHE A 14 13.31 6.12 -3.97
CA PHE A 14 14.73 6.32 -3.67
C PHE A 14 15.25 5.26 -2.70
N VAL A 15 14.51 4.99 -1.63
CA VAL A 15 14.83 3.94 -0.65
C VAL A 15 14.83 2.56 -1.29
N ALA A 16 13.93 2.26 -2.23
CA ALA A 16 13.91 1.00 -2.97
C ALA A 16 15.12 0.86 -3.91
N VAL A 17 15.49 1.92 -4.64
CA VAL A 17 16.64 1.93 -5.55
C VAL A 17 17.97 1.82 -4.79
N VAL A 18 18.09 2.53 -3.67
CA VAL A 18 19.27 2.43 -2.79
C VAL A 18 19.39 1.02 -2.18
N GLN A 19 18.27 0.42 -1.77
CA GLN A 19 18.26 -0.97 -1.28
C GLN A 19 18.56 -2.01 -2.36
N ALA A 20 18.22 -1.75 -3.63
CA ALA A 20 18.59 -2.64 -4.73
C ALA A 20 20.09 -2.60 -5.04
N LYS A 21 20.78 -1.51 -4.68
CA LYS A 21 22.22 -1.31 -4.93
C LYS A 21 23.10 -1.72 -3.75
N ALA A 22 22.58 -1.66 -2.52
CA ALA A 22 23.22 -2.23 -1.34
C ALA A 22 23.03 -3.75 -1.32
N GLU A 23 24.01 -4.53 -0.85
CA GLU A 23 23.88 -5.99 -0.73
C GLU A 23 22.56 -6.36 -0.02
N PRO A 24 21.64 -7.06 -0.71
CA PRO A 24 20.27 -7.23 -0.24
C PRO A 24 20.19 -8.05 1.06
N GLU A 25 21.19 -8.88 1.33
CA GLU A 25 21.31 -9.73 2.51
C GLU A 25 21.40 -8.93 3.81
N ARG A 26 22.29 -7.94 3.90
CA ARG A 26 22.50 -7.16 5.15
C ARG A 26 21.36 -6.21 5.46
N CYS A 27 20.84 -5.50 4.45
CA CYS A 27 19.74 -4.56 4.63
C CYS A 27 18.43 -5.26 4.99
N LYS A 28 18.09 -6.39 4.33
CA LYS A 28 16.92 -7.19 4.71
C LYS A 28 17.02 -7.68 6.15
N CYS A 29 18.19 -8.13 6.60
CA CYS A 29 18.37 -8.66 7.95
C CYS A 29 18.15 -7.59 9.04
N LEU A 30 18.68 -6.37 8.84
CA LEU A 30 18.45 -5.25 9.77
C LEU A 30 17.00 -4.78 9.78
N ILE A 31 16.37 -4.67 8.62
CA ILE A 31 14.96 -4.28 8.48
C ILE A 31 14.06 -5.34 9.11
N MET A 32 14.29 -6.62 8.84
CA MET A 32 13.55 -7.74 9.45
C MET A 32 13.71 -7.77 10.97
N ARG A 33 14.90 -7.48 11.50
CA ARG A 33 15.13 -7.43 12.95
C ARG A 33 14.35 -6.29 13.60
N LYS A 34 14.38 -5.10 12.99
CA LYS A 34 13.61 -3.94 13.48
C LYS A 34 12.10 -4.14 13.35
N LEU A 35 11.64 -4.76 12.26
CA LEU A 35 10.24 -5.19 12.11
C LEU A 35 9.87 -6.26 13.12
N GLY A 36 10.79 -7.17 13.48
CA GLY A 36 10.60 -8.16 14.53
C GLY A 36 10.38 -7.52 15.90
N GLU A 37 11.24 -6.57 16.29
CA GLU A 37 11.10 -5.79 17.54
C GLU A 37 9.77 -5.03 17.58
N ILE A 38 9.40 -4.39 16.47
CA ILE A 38 8.13 -3.68 16.34
C ILE A 38 6.96 -4.68 16.45
N ARG A 39 6.99 -5.80 15.73
CA ARG A 39 5.97 -6.85 15.80
C ARG A 39 5.83 -7.40 17.22
N ASP A 40 6.94 -7.59 17.91
CA ASP A 40 6.94 -8.09 19.28
C ASP A 40 6.38 -7.05 20.26
N PHE A 41 6.58 -5.75 20.01
CA PHE A 41 5.88 -4.66 20.71
C PHE A 41 4.37 -4.70 20.45
N PHE A 42 3.93 -4.87 19.20
CA PHE A 42 2.51 -5.02 18.86
C PHE A 42 1.85 -6.25 19.50
N ARG A 43 2.62 -7.30 19.78
CA ARG A 43 2.12 -8.56 20.35
C ARG A 43 2.14 -8.58 21.89
N SER A 44 3.19 -8.05 22.49
CA SER A 44 3.50 -8.23 23.91
C SER A 44 3.10 -7.00 24.75
N ASP A 45 3.08 -5.81 24.14
CA ASP A 45 2.73 -4.57 24.84
C ASP A 45 1.22 -4.30 24.79
N PRO A 46 0.57 -3.95 25.90
CA PRO A 46 -0.85 -3.59 25.93
C PRO A 46 -1.21 -2.38 25.04
N LEU A 47 -0.29 -1.43 24.81
CA LEU A 47 -0.48 -0.34 23.84
C LEU A 47 -0.38 -0.86 22.40
N GLY A 48 0.55 -1.78 22.15
CA GLY A 48 0.72 -2.45 20.87
C GLY A 48 -0.51 -3.27 20.47
N GLN A 49 -1.11 -3.99 21.41
CA GLN A 49 -2.34 -4.77 21.17
C GLN A 49 -3.54 -3.88 20.83
N LYS A 50 -3.68 -2.71 21.48
CA LYS A 50 -4.71 -1.72 21.14
C LYS A 50 -4.52 -1.18 19.72
N LEU A 51 -3.27 -0.92 19.32
CA LEU A 51 -2.96 -0.44 17.98
C LEU A 51 -3.20 -1.54 16.91
N ALA A 52 -2.93 -2.82 17.25
CA ALA A 52 -3.28 -3.96 16.42
C ALA A 52 -4.80 -4.18 16.31
N ALA A 53 -5.56 -3.92 17.36
CA ALA A 53 -7.02 -3.92 17.31
C ALA A 53 -7.55 -2.81 16.39
N LEU A 54 -7.06 -1.58 16.56
CA LEU A 54 -7.41 -0.45 15.68
C LEU A 54 -7.01 -0.70 14.22
N GLY A 55 -5.87 -1.36 13.99
CA GLY A 55 -5.43 -1.77 12.65
C GLY A 55 -6.37 -2.78 11.98
N ARG A 56 -6.97 -3.70 12.75
CA ARG A 56 -7.98 -4.64 12.23
C ARG A 56 -9.26 -3.91 11.83
N ASP A 57 -9.69 -2.93 12.61
CA ASP A 57 -10.85 -2.09 12.27
C ASP A 57 -10.57 -1.26 11.01
N LEU A 58 -9.37 -0.69 10.90
CA LEU A 58 -8.92 -0.01 9.68
C LEU A 58 -8.88 -0.94 8.48
N THR A 59 -8.48 -2.20 8.66
CA THR A 59 -8.43 -3.20 7.59
C THR A 59 -9.84 -3.50 7.07
N ALA A 60 -10.83 -3.60 7.96
CA ALA A 60 -12.22 -3.80 7.58
C ALA A 60 -12.78 -2.60 6.78
N ILE A 61 -12.40 -1.38 7.16
CA ILE A 61 -12.74 -0.16 6.40
C ILE A 61 -12.05 -0.17 5.04
N CYS A 62 -10.78 -0.56 5.00
CA CYS A 62 -9.98 -0.63 3.78
C CYS A 62 -10.54 -1.67 2.78
N GLN A 63 -11.01 -2.82 3.26
CA GLN A 63 -11.69 -3.83 2.43
C GLN A 63 -12.98 -3.28 1.79
N LYS A 64 -13.80 -2.55 2.57
CA LYS A 64 -14.98 -1.88 2.03
C LYS A 64 -14.62 -0.82 1.00
N LEU A 65 -13.55 -0.06 1.24
CA LEU A 65 -13.02 0.91 0.29
C LEU A 65 -12.51 0.23 -0.98
N GLN A 66 -11.77 -0.88 -0.87
CA GLN A 66 -11.25 -1.64 -2.00
C GLN A 66 -12.38 -2.14 -2.91
N LEU A 67 -13.45 -2.69 -2.35
CA LEU A 67 -14.60 -3.12 -3.14
C LEU A 67 -15.25 -1.95 -3.89
N LYS A 68 -15.40 -0.81 -3.23
CA LYS A 68 -15.99 0.39 -3.84
C LYS A 68 -15.09 1.00 -4.92
N VAL A 69 -13.78 1.01 -4.70
CA VAL A 69 -12.79 1.43 -5.70
C VAL A 69 -12.79 0.45 -6.87
N HIS A 70 -12.85 -0.85 -6.62
CA HIS A 70 -12.89 -1.88 -7.67
C HIS A 70 -14.16 -1.76 -8.52
N GLU A 71 -15.30 -1.47 -7.92
CA GLU A 71 -16.57 -1.27 -8.63
C GLU A 71 -16.55 -0.03 -9.52
N VAL A 72 -16.04 1.10 -8.98
CA VAL A 72 -15.86 2.34 -9.77
C VAL A 72 -14.86 2.12 -10.90
N LEU A 73 -13.75 1.43 -10.64
CA LEU A 73 -12.74 1.12 -11.64
C LEU A 73 -13.29 0.18 -12.71
N LYS A 74 -14.07 -0.82 -12.34
CA LYS A 74 -14.74 -1.74 -13.27
C LYS A 74 -15.72 -1.00 -14.16
N LYS A 75 -16.49 -0.07 -13.61
CA LYS A 75 -17.39 0.78 -14.40
C LYS A 75 -16.60 1.66 -15.36
N TYR A 76 -15.56 2.33 -14.88
CA TYR A 76 -14.70 3.18 -15.71
C TYR A 76 -14.03 2.41 -16.85
N VAL A 77 -13.55 1.19 -16.60
CA VAL A 77 -12.98 0.32 -17.64
C VAL A 77 -14.05 -0.15 -18.65
N LYS A 78 -15.28 -0.40 -18.20
CA LYS A 78 -16.38 -0.78 -19.10
C LYS A 78 -16.82 0.38 -19.99
N ASP A 79 -16.96 1.57 -19.41
CA ASP A 79 -17.31 2.80 -20.15
C ASP A 79 -16.22 3.13 -21.18
N LEU A 80 -14.93 2.94 -20.84
CA LEU A 80 -13.82 3.08 -21.79
C LEU A 80 -13.84 2.09 -22.95
N LEU A 81 -14.24 0.84 -22.69
CA LEU A 81 -14.32 -0.20 -23.72
C LEU A 81 -15.47 0.07 -24.70
N GLU A 82 -16.60 0.59 -24.19
CA GLU A 82 -17.77 0.96 -25.01
C GLU A 82 -17.50 2.20 -25.89
N GLU A 83 -16.67 3.15 -25.43
CA GLU A 83 -16.22 4.27 -26.27
C GLU A 83 -15.28 3.80 -27.40
N GLU A 84 -14.42 2.81 -27.15
CA GLU A 84 -13.48 2.27 -28.16
C GLU A 84 -14.23 1.51 -29.29
N ASP A 85 -15.30 0.77 -28.95
CA ASP A 85 -16.13 0.04 -29.93
C ASP A 85 -17.00 0.97 -30.82
N GLU A 86 -17.35 2.19 -30.38
CA GLU A 86 -18.10 3.16 -31.19
C GLU A 86 -17.21 3.95 -32.17
N ASP A 87 -15.94 4.18 -31.83
CA ASP A 87 -14.99 4.87 -32.70
C ASP A 87 -14.43 3.97 -33.82
N ASP A 88 -14.37 2.64 -33.62
CA ASP A 88 -13.99 1.67 -34.67
C ASP A 88 -15.10 1.39 -35.71
N LEU A 89 -16.34 1.86 -35.47
CA LEU A 89 -17.48 1.69 -36.39
C LEU A 89 -17.76 2.90 -37.30
N LYS A 90 -16.94 3.94 -37.27
CA LYS A 90 -17.13 5.20 -38.00
C LYS A 90 -16.06 5.44 -39.06
#